data_AF-C9WML2-F1
#
_entry.id   AF-C9WML2-F1
#
_cell.length_a   1.000
_cell.length_b   1.000
_cell.length_c   1.000
_cell.angle_alpha   90.00
_cell.angle_beta   90.00
_cell.angle_gamma   90.00
#
_symmetry.space_group_name_H-M   'P 1'
#
loop_
_entity.id
_entity.type
_entity.pdbx_description
1 polymer ?
#
loop_
_entity_poly.entity_id
_entity_poly.type
_entity_poly.pdbx_seq_one_letter_code
_entity_poly.pdbx_strand_id
1 'polypeptide(L)'
;QDNKASQSIDKVIRDTYNYMGDQKNQINLLEIAKNLGSSEQDFNEILKSQGEKIYFKNFQDCLDFSKSPLSVINMDAFANDKKLMGLIAMYLFHKLFFEAKEHNKPFFLFIDETKDYIMHPIMFAYITNALAQARKINGTLCMAFQKISQVKELGIDKAKSLIGNLSQVIIYPTKDTDELMECGVPLSDSEINFLHNTDMRARQVLVKNIV
;
A
#
# COMPACT_ATOMS: atom_id res chain seq x y z
N GLN A 1 56.88 1.45 4.10
CA GLN A 1 56.21 2.73 4.40
C GLN A 1 54.73 2.48 4.20
N ASP A 2 54.07 1.88 5.19
CA ASP A 2 52.68 1.47 5.05
C ASP A 2 51.75 2.23 5.97
N ASN A 3 50.59 2.56 5.40
CA ASN A 3 49.31 2.63 6.08
C ASN A 3 48.88 3.89 6.84
N LYS A 4 49.43 5.08 6.58
CA LYS A 4 48.68 6.31 6.97
C LYS A 4 47.33 6.40 6.23
N ALA A 5 47.29 5.97 4.97
CA ALA A 5 46.06 5.91 4.17
C ALA A 5 45.09 4.86 4.71
N SER A 6 45.51 3.61 4.91
CA SER A 6 44.62 2.58 5.46
C SER A 6 44.18 2.87 6.90
N GLN A 7 45.04 3.44 7.76
CA GLN A 7 44.62 3.85 9.10
C GLN A 7 43.58 4.97 9.06
N SER A 8 43.66 5.86 8.07
CA SER A 8 42.66 6.90 7.87
C SER A 8 41.34 6.33 7.34
N ILE A 9 41.40 5.35 6.43
CA ILE A 9 40.22 4.64 5.91
C ILE A 9 39.56 3.82 7.03
N ASP A 10 40.33 3.05 7.80
CA ASP A 10 39.84 2.27 8.92
C ASP A 10 39.19 3.16 9.99
N LYS A 11 39.79 4.32 10.24
CA LYS A 11 39.23 5.31 11.17
C LYS A 11 37.91 5.87 10.64
N VAL A 12 37.82 6.24 9.37
CA VAL A 12 36.56 6.73 8.77
C VAL A 12 35.49 5.66 8.77
N ILE A 13 35.82 4.40 8.47
CA ILE A 13 34.88 3.27 8.53
C ILE A 13 34.39 3.07 9.96
N ARG A 14 35.29 3.08 10.95
CA ARG A 14 34.97 2.86 12.35
C ARG A 14 34.18 4.04 12.94
N ASP A 15 34.54 5.26 12.59
CA ASP A 15 33.82 6.48 12.98
C ASP A 15 32.43 6.54 12.33
N THR A 16 32.30 6.12 11.07
CA THR A 16 30.99 6.00 10.38
C THR A 16 30.13 4.92 11.04
N TYR A 17 30.69 3.74 11.31
CA TYR A 17 30.01 2.64 11.99
C TYR A 17 29.56 3.04 13.40
N ASN A 18 30.38 3.78 14.15
CA ASN A 18 30.05 4.27 15.49
C ASN A 18 29.04 5.43 15.44
N TYR A 19 29.08 6.29 14.41
CA TYR A 19 28.09 7.35 14.19
C TYR A 19 26.73 6.82 13.75
N MET A 20 26.68 5.62 13.15
CA MET A 20 25.41 4.97 12.83
C MET A 20 24.61 4.60 14.08
N GLY A 21 25.25 4.52 15.26
CA GLY A 21 24.60 4.36 16.56
C GLY A 21 23.74 3.08 16.68
N ASP A 22 23.21 2.82 17.88
CA ASP A 22 22.19 1.79 18.09
C ASP A 22 20.91 2.17 17.32
N GLN A 23 20.84 1.83 16.03
CA GLN A 23 19.62 1.95 15.24
C GLN A 23 18.64 0.87 15.68
N LYS A 24 17.87 1.18 16.74
CA LYS A 24 16.91 0.27 17.37
C LYS A 24 15.78 -0.27 16.49
N ASN A 25 15.71 0.03 15.19
CA ASN A 25 14.65 -0.44 14.28
C ASN A 25 15.19 -0.82 12.88
N GLN A 26 16.18 -1.70 12.78
CA GLN A 26 16.59 -2.24 11.48
C GLN A 26 15.65 -3.34 10.99
N ILE A 27 14.39 -2.99 10.71
CA ILE A 27 13.46 -3.88 10.01
C ILE A 27 13.97 -4.06 8.58
N ASN A 28 14.77 -5.10 8.36
CA ASN A 28 15.13 -5.52 7.01
C ASN A 28 14.06 -6.49 6.47
N LEU A 29 13.93 -6.59 5.14
CA LEU A 29 12.97 -7.50 4.51
C LEU A 29 13.19 -8.98 4.90
N LEU A 30 14.40 -9.34 5.33
CA LEU A 30 14.73 -10.67 5.84
C LEU A 30 14.17 -10.91 7.27
N GLU A 31 14.00 -9.86 8.07
CA GLU A 31 13.35 -9.89 9.38
C GLU A 31 11.83 -9.86 9.24
N ILE A 32 11.29 -9.13 8.26
CA ILE A 32 9.88 -9.21 7.88
C ILE A 32 9.56 -10.66 7.44
N ALA A 33 10.37 -11.23 6.56
CA ALA A 33 10.31 -12.65 6.16
C ALA A 33 10.32 -13.63 7.35
N LYS A 34 11.10 -13.36 8.39
CA LYS A 34 11.19 -14.17 9.62
C LYS A 34 10.01 -13.97 10.58
N ASN A 35 9.40 -12.78 10.61
CA ASN A 35 8.32 -12.41 11.52
C ASN A 35 6.92 -12.63 10.94
N LEU A 36 6.81 -12.93 9.66
CA LEU A 36 5.56 -13.40 9.05
C LEU A 36 5.28 -14.83 9.55
N GLY A 37 4.15 -14.97 10.25
CA GLY A 37 3.70 -16.26 10.77
C GLY A 37 3.50 -17.31 9.66
N SER A 38 3.42 -18.57 10.08
CA SER A 38 3.39 -19.80 9.26
C SER A 38 2.35 -19.85 8.13
N SER A 39 1.46 -18.85 8.00
CA SER A 39 0.44 -18.73 6.97
C SER A 39 0.94 -18.20 5.62
N GLU A 40 2.21 -17.78 5.50
CA GLU A 40 2.76 -17.16 4.28
C GLU A 40 4.02 -17.86 3.73
N GLN A 41 4.03 -19.20 3.67
CA GLN A 41 5.18 -19.98 3.19
C GLN A 41 5.66 -19.60 1.77
N ASP A 42 4.73 -19.23 0.87
CA ASP A 42 5.06 -18.80 -0.50
C ASP A 42 5.89 -17.49 -0.53
N PHE A 43 5.73 -16.61 0.46
CA PHE A 43 6.39 -15.31 0.50
C PHE A 43 7.89 -15.43 0.82
N ASN A 44 8.24 -16.36 1.71
CA ASN A 44 9.62 -16.62 2.11
C ASN A 44 10.47 -17.19 0.95
N GLU A 45 9.88 -18.03 0.11
CA GLU A 45 10.56 -18.57 -1.07
C GLU A 45 10.70 -17.53 -2.18
N ILE A 46 9.66 -16.71 -2.41
CA ILE A 46 9.71 -15.62 -3.40
C ILE A 46 10.74 -14.56 -2.98
N LEU A 47 10.79 -14.15 -1.72
CA LEU A 47 11.77 -13.20 -1.22
C LEU A 47 13.21 -13.73 -1.31
N LYS A 48 13.45 -15.01 -0.99
CA LYS A 48 14.78 -15.64 -1.17
C LYS A 48 15.22 -15.62 -2.62
N SER A 49 14.31 -15.84 -3.58
CA SER A 49 14.63 -15.84 -5.02
C SER A 49 14.84 -14.43 -5.61
N GLN A 50 14.22 -13.40 -5.03
CA GLN A 50 14.23 -12.02 -5.56
C GLN A 50 15.12 -11.06 -4.77
N GLY A 51 15.60 -11.44 -3.58
CA GLY A 51 16.39 -10.61 -2.67
C GLY A 51 17.75 -10.16 -3.23
N GLU A 52 18.23 -10.74 -4.33
CA GLU A 52 19.46 -10.30 -5.01
C GLU A 52 19.28 -9.05 -5.89
N LYS A 53 18.03 -8.66 -6.21
CA LYS A 53 17.76 -7.44 -7.00
C LYS A 53 18.18 -6.18 -6.23
N ILE A 54 18.65 -5.15 -6.97
CA ILE A 54 19.23 -3.92 -6.39
C ILE A 54 18.29 -3.19 -5.41
N TYR A 55 16.98 -3.32 -5.62
CA TYR A 55 15.93 -2.73 -4.78
C TYR A 55 15.82 -3.37 -3.39
N PHE A 56 16.30 -4.61 -3.22
CA PHE A 56 16.20 -5.38 -1.98
C PHE A 56 17.57 -5.70 -1.35
N LYS A 57 18.65 -5.43 -2.08
CA LYS A 57 20.03 -5.77 -1.70
C LYS A 57 20.67 -4.76 -0.73
N ASN A 58 20.23 -3.50 -0.74
CA ASN A 58 20.86 -2.45 0.04
C ASN A 58 20.35 -2.42 1.49
N PHE A 59 21.28 -2.31 2.44
CA PHE A 59 21.03 -2.37 3.90
C PHE A 59 20.30 -1.13 4.45
N GLN A 60 20.20 -0.07 3.65
CA GLN A 60 19.56 1.19 4.02
C GLN A 60 18.22 1.33 3.30
N ASP A 61 17.14 1.21 4.07
CA ASP A 61 15.83 1.61 3.60
C ASP A 61 15.74 3.14 3.59
N CYS A 62 15.37 3.70 2.43
CA CYS A 62 15.16 5.13 2.27
C CYS A 62 13.80 5.58 2.80
N LEU A 63 12.86 4.67 3.04
CA LEU A 63 11.53 4.99 3.56
C LEU A 63 11.59 5.25 5.06
N ASP A 64 11.52 6.51 5.45
CA ASP A 64 11.60 6.94 6.84
C ASP A 64 10.42 7.85 7.20
N PHE A 65 9.40 7.25 7.82
CA PHE A 65 8.20 7.96 8.26
C PHE A 65 8.44 8.91 9.44
N SER A 66 9.63 8.91 10.04
CA SER A 66 9.98 9.87 11.09
C SER A 66 10.37 11.24 10.53
N LYS A 67 10.85 11.29 9.28
CA LYS A 67 11.38 12.51 8.65
C LYS A 67 10.30 13.37 8.00
N SER A 68 9.23 12.76 7.51
CA SER A 68 8.14 13.46 6.84
C SER A 68 6.80 12.83 7.19
N PRO A 69 5.76 13.64 7.48
CA PRO A 69 4.40 13.16 7.64
C PRO A 69 3.78 12.68 6.32
N LEU A 70 4.35 13.07 5.17
CA LEU A 70 3.91 12.65 3.84
C LEU A 70 5.05 11.95 3.10
N SER A 71 4.79 10.70 2.72
CA SER A 71 5.68 9.91 1.86
C SER A 71 4.96 9.62 0.56
N VAL A 72 5.59 9.94 -0.57
CA VAL A 72 5.06 9.69 -1.92
C VAL A 72 6.00 8.74 -2.63
N ILE A 73 5.45 7.67 -3.21
CA ILE A 73 6.22 6.65 -3.90
C ILE A 73 5.69 6.59 -5.33
N ASN A 74 6.55 6.93 -6.28
CA ASN A 74 6.22 6.81 -7.70
C ASN A 74 6.36 5.34 -8.13
N MET A 75 5.22 4.69 -8.35
CA MET A 75 5.16 3.28 -8.74
C MET A 75 5.30 3.07 -10.25
N ASP A 76 5.22 4.13 -11.08
CA ASP A 76 5.37 4.03 -12.54
C ASP A 76 6.74 3.50 -12.94
N ALA A 77 7.76 3.73 -12.10
CA ALA A 77 9.10 3.17 -12.27
C ALA A 77 9.11 1.62 -12.35
N PHE A 78 8.07 0.97 -11.82
CA PHE A 78 7.92 -0.48 -11.75
C PHE A 78 6.78 -1.01 -12.63
N ALA A 79 6.10 -0.16 -13.40
CA ALA A 79 4.93 -0.53 -14.20
C ALA A 79 5.19 -1.71 -15.17
N ASN A 80 6.43 -1.84 -15.65
CA ASN A 80 6.84 -2.91 -16.57
C ASN A 80 7.09 -4.27 -15.90
N ASP A 81 7.27 -4.34 -14.57
CA ASP A 81 7.49 -5.58 -13.81
C ASP A 81 6.40 -5.72 -12.73
N LYS A 82 5.24 -6.23 -13.12
CA LYS A 82 4.07 -6.42 -12.22
C LYS A 82 4.40 -7.26 -10.98
N LYS A 83 5.34 -8.21 -11.10
CA LYS A 83 5.76 -9.04 -9.96
C LYS A 83 6.58 -8.21 -8.96
N LEU A 84 7.54 -7.43 -9.46
CA LEU A 84 8.33 -6.51 -8.62
C LEU A 84 7.45 -5.43 -7.98
N MET A 85 6.52 -4.86 -8.74
CA MET A 85 5.54 -3.88 -8.25
C MET A 85 4.72 -4.43 -7.07
N GLY A 86 4.21 -5.66 -7.20
CA GLY A 86 3.49 -6.35 -6.12
C GLY A 86 4.37 -6.56 -4.87
N LEU A 87 5.61 -7.02 -5.04
CA LEU A 87 6.54 -7.22 -3.92
C LEU A 87 6.89 -5.91 -3.20
N ILE A 88 7.10 -4.83 -3.95
CA ILE A 88 7.34 -3.50 -3.39
C ILE A 88 6.10 -3.04 -2.61
N ALA A 89 4.90 -3.13 -3.19
CA ALA A 89 3.67 -2.73 -2.51
C ALA A 89 3.43 -3.51 -1.21
N MET A 90 3.65 -4.83 -1.22
CA MET A 90 3.58 -5.67 -0.01
C MET A 90 4.57 -5.21 1.07
N TYR A 91 5.81 -4.94 0.70
CA TYR A 91 6.82 -4.44 1.64
C TYR A 91 6.41 -3.11 2.27
N LEU A 92 5.97 -2.16 1.43
CA LEU A 92 5.54 -0.84 1.87
C LEU A 92 4.40 -0.92 2.87
N PHE A 93 3.39 -1.76 2.58
CA PHE A 93 2.25 -1.91 3.47
C PHE A 93 2.67 -2.58 4.78
N HIS A 94 3.51 -3.63 4.73
CA HIS A 94 4.00 -4.27 5.96
C HIS A 94 4.77 -3.28 6.84
N LYS A 95 5.71 -2.51 6.26
CA LYS A 95 6.49 -1.54 7.02
C LYS A 95 5.59 -0.46 7.64
N LEU A 96 4.62 0.05 6.87
CA LEU A 96 3.68 1.05 7.36
C LEU A 96 2.84 0.51 8.54
N PHE A 97 2.31 -0.70 8.42
CA PHE A 97 1.50 -1.32 9.47
C PHE A 97 2.31 -1.63 10.73
N PHE A 98 3.55 -2.09 10.57
CA PHE A 98 4.47 -2.29 11.68
C PHE A 98 4.74 -0.98 12.42
N GLU A 99 5.13 0.08 11.70
CA GLU A 99 5.43 1.38 12.28
C GLU A 99 4.21 1.99 12.99
N ALA A 100 3.02 1.88 12.38
CA ALA A 100 1.78 2.33 12.98
C ALA A 100 1.46 1.58 14.28
N LYS A 101 1.65 0.25 14.29
CA LYS A 101 1.34 -0.60 15.44
C LYS A 101 2.34 -0.41 16.59
N GLU A 102 3.65 -0.47 16.29
CA GLU A 102 4.69 -0.41 17.32
C GLU A 102 4.80 0.98 17.97
N HIS A 103 4.56 2.04 17.19
CA HIS A 103 4.66 3.42 17.70
C HIS A 103 3.30 4.05 18.00
N ASN A 104 2.20 3.29 17.89
CA ASN A 104 0.83 3.76 18.05
C ASN A 104 0.53 5.04 17.24
N LYS A 105 1.02 5.09 16.00
CA LYS A 105 0.88 6.24 15.10
C LYS A 105 -0.26 5.99 14.11
N PRO A 106 -1.26 6.89 14.03
CA PRO A 106 -2.26 6.79 12.99
C PRO A 106 -1.61 7.02 11.63
N PHE A 107 -2.18 6.41 10.59
CA PHE A 107 -1.71 6.61 9.22
C PHE A 107 -2.86 6.71 8.23
N PHE A 108 -2.56 7.33 7.10
CA PHE A 108 -3.42 7.38 5.94
C PHE A 108 -2.64 6.82 4.74
N LEU A 109 -3.19 5.78 4.11
CA LEU A 109 -2.61 5.17 2.92
C LEU A 109 -3.53 5.45 1.73
N PHE A 110 -3.01 6.18 0.76
CA PHE A 110 -3.68 6.44 -0.51
C PHE A 110 -3.04 5.58 -1.61
N ILE A 111 -3.86 4.79 -2.30
CA ILE A 111 -3.43 3.93 -3.41
C ILE A 111 -4.05 4.48 -4.68
N ASP A 112 -3.24 5.15 -5.49
CA ASP A 112 -3.63 5.52 -6.84
C ASP A 112 -3.59 4.30 -7.77
N GLU A 113 -4.39 4.31 -8.84
CA GLU A 113 -4.50 3.22 -9.82
C GLU A 113 -4.65 1.84 -9.16
N THR A 114 -5.63 1.71 -8.25
CA THR A 114 -5.79 0.50 -7.43
C THR A 114 -6.02 -0.77 -8.27
N LYS A 115 -6.57 -0.64 -9.49
CA LYS A 115 -6.84 -1.74 -10.42
C LYS A 115 -5.65 -2.70 -10.56
N ASP A 116 -4.46 -2.19 -10.83
CA ASP A 116 -3.31 -3.04 -11.14
C ASP A 116 -2.89 -3.92 -9.95
N TYR A 117 -3.18 -3.47 -8.73
CA TYR A 117 -2.93 -4.25 -7.53
C TYR A 117 -4.04 -5.27 -7.28
N ILE A 118 -5.32 -4.88 -7.36
CA ILE A 118 -6.44 -5.78 -7.02
C ILE A 118 -6.63 -6.92 -8.04
N MET A 119 -6.14 -6.76 -9.28
CA MET A 119 -6.20 -7.84 -10.28
C MET A 119 -5.20 -8.96 -9.98
N HIS A 120 -4.17 -8.71 -9.17
CA HIS A 120 -3.21 -9.73 -8.75
C HIS A 120 -3.73 -10.48 -7.50
N PRO A 121 -3.97 -11.81 -7.55
CA PRO A 121 -4.65 -12.53 -6.47
C PRO A 121 -4.02 -12.38 -5.07
N ILE A 122 -2.68 -12.41 -4.99
CA ILE A 122 -1.94 -12.24 -3.73
C ILE A 122 -2.13 -10.82 -3.18
N MET A 123 -2.08 -9.81 -4.05
CA MET A 123 -2.23 -8.41 -3.66
C MET A 123 -3.67 -8.11 -3.25
N PHE A 124 -4.65 -8.69 -3.92
CA PHE A 124 -6.06 -8.58 -3.54
C PHE A 124 -6.30 -9.09 -2.12
N ALA A 125 -5.81 -10.29 -1.80
CA ALA A 125 -5.92 -10.87 -0.46
C ALA A 125 -5.23 -9.96 0.58
N TYR A 126 -4.05 -9.44 0.25
CA TYR A 126 -3.31 -8.54 1.13
C TYR A 126 -4.06 -7.21 1.37
N ILE A 127 -4.56 -6.54 0.33
CA ILE A 127 -5.33 -5.29 0.44
C ILE A 127 -6.60 -5.50 1.25
N THR A 128 -7.30 -6.62 1.03
CA THR A 128 -8.52 -6.96 1.78
C THR A 128 -8.20 -7.15 3.27
N ASN A 129 -7.11 -7.84 3.59
CA ASN A 129 -6.63 -7.99 4.96
C ASN A 129 -6.19 -6.65 5.56
N ALA A 130 -5.51 -5.80 4.78
CA ALA A 130 -5.07 -4.47 5.18
C ALA A 130 -6.27 -3.57 5.52
N LEU A 131 -7.34 -3.58 4.71
CA LEU A 131 -8.59 -2.86 4.99
C LEU A 131 -9.21 -3.30 6.33
N ALA A 132 -9.27 -4.60 6.59
CA ALA A 132 -9.82 -5.14 7.83
C ALA A 132 -8.96 -4.85 9.08
N GLN A 133 -7.64 -4.76 8.91
CA GLN A 133 -6.70 -4.51 10.00
C GLN A 133 -6.47 -3.03 10.28
N ALA A 134 -6.44 -2.17 9.26
CA ALA A 134 -6.08 -0.76 9.38
C ALA A 134 -6.92 -0.04 10.44
N ARG A 135 -8.23 -0.26 10.47
CA ARG A 135 -9.12 0.35 11.46
C ARG A 135 -8.74 0.00 12.91
N LYS A 136 -8.16 -1.18 13.15
CA LYS A 136 -7.74 -1.64 14.49
C LYS A 136 -6.47 -0.94 14.98
N ILE A 137 -5.68 -0.40 14.06
CA ILE A 137 -4.40 0.27 14.33
C ILE A 137 -4.47 1.78 14.00
N ASN A 138 -5.67 2.38 14.07
CA ASN A 138 -5.92 3.80 13.76
C ASN A 138 -5.47 4.22 12.35
N GLY A 139 -5.49 3.27 11.40
CA GLY A 139 -5.18 3.48 10.00
C GLY A 139 -6.42 3.68 9.14
N THR A 140 -6.29 4.48 8.09
CA THR A 140 -7.30 4.64 7.03
C THR A 140 -6.68 4.32 5.67
N LEU A 141 -7.35 3.50 4.88
CA LEU A 141 -7.00 3.21 3.50
C LEU A 141 -7.97 3.90 2.56
N CYS A 142 -7.43 4.53 1.52
CA CYS A 142 -8.18 5.12 0.42
C CYS A 142 -7.67 4.55 -0.89
N MET A 143 -8.58 4.01 -1.69
CA MET A 143 -8.30 3.40 -2.99
C MET A 143 -8.96 4.22 -4.07
N ALA A 144 -8.19 4.63 -5.08
CA ALA A 144 -8.71 5.34 -6.24
C ALA A 144 -8.90 4.37 -7.42
N PHE A 145 -10.08 4.47 -8.03
CA PHE A 145 -10.44 3.78 -9.27
C PHE A 145 -10.90 4.81 -10.29
N GLN A 146 -10.51 4.64 -11.55
CA GLN A 146 -10.97 5.50 -12.64
C GLN A 146 -12.44 5.23 -12.97
N LYS A 147 -12.85 3.96 -12.93
CA LYS A 147 -14.22 3.50 -13.21
C LYS A 147 -14.60 2.33 -12.34
N ILE A 148 -15.88 2.24 -11.98
CA ILE A 148 -16.40 1.11 -11.21
C ILE A 148 -16.29 -0.22 -11.97
N SER A 149 -16.29 -0.19 -13.31
CA SER A 149 -16.07 -1.36 -14.16
C SER A 149 -14.79 -2.11 -13.81
N GLN A 150 -13.75 -1.41 -13.34
CA GLN A 150 -12.48 -2.00 -12.91
C GLN A 150 -12.66 -2.89 -11.67
N VAL A 151 -13.59 -2.55 -10.78
CA VAL A 151 -13.95 -3.37 -9.61
C VAL A 151 -14.84 -4.54 -10.05
N LYS A 152 -15.78 -4.30 -10.98
CA LYS A 152 -16.65 -5.33 -11.56
C LYS A 152 -15.87 -6.45 -12.25
N GLU A 153 -14.72 -6.14 -12.87
CA GLU A 153 -13.79 -7.11 -13.47
C GLU A 153 -13.29 -8.20 -12.48
N LEU A 154 -13.33 -7.95 -11.16
CA LEU A 154 -13.02 -8.96 -10.14
C LEU A 154 -14.06 -10.07 -10.04
N GLY A 155 -15.25 -9.86 -10.60
CA GLY A 155 -16.46 -10.65 -10.36
C GLY A 155 -17.32 -10.04 -9.26
N ILE A 156 -18.65 -10.15 -9.44
CA ILE A 156 -19.66 -9.48 -8.61
C ILE A 156 -19.49 -9.80 -7.11
N ASP A 157 -19.22 -11.05 -6.76
CA ASP A 157 -19.08 -11.45 -5.34
C ASP A 157 -17.87 -10.81 -4.68
N LYS A 158 -16.73 -10.76 -5.37
CA LYS A 158 -15.52 -10.11 -4.87
C LYS A 158 -15.67 -8.60 -4.81
N ALA A 159 -16.32 -8.00 -5.81
CA ALA A 159 -16.64 -6.57 -5.83
C ALA A 159 -17.49 -6.19 -4.61
N LYS A 160 -18.59 -6.90 -4.37
CA LYS A 160 -19.46 -6.69 -3.20
C LYS A 160 -18.72 -6.89 -1.88
N SER A 161 -17.87 -7.92 -1.80
CA SER A 161 -17.05 -8.15 -0.60
C SER A 161 -16.05 -7.02 -0.34
N LEU A 162 -15.40 -6.50 -1.39
CA LEU A 162 -14.47 -5.37 -1.27
C LEU A 162 -15.19 -4.11 -0.83
N ILE A 163 -16.29 -3.75 -1.51
CA ILE A 163 -17.09 -2.55 -1.21
C ILE A 163 -17.71 -2.64 0.19
N GLY A 164 -18.23 -3.80 0.59
CA GLY A 164 -18.83 -4.02 1.91
C GLY A 164 -17.84 -3.86 3.08
N ASN A 165 -16.53 -3.97 2.83
CA ASN A 165 -15.49 -3.69 3.82
C ASN A 165 -15.13 -2.21 3.93
N LEU A 166 -15.62 -1.35 3.02
CA LEU A 166 -15.38 0.09 3.06
C LEU A 166 -16.38 0.76 4.00
N SER A 167 -15.92 1.79 4.71
CA SER A 167 -16.83 2.62 5.51
C SER A 167 -17.56 3.66 4.64
N GLN A 168 -16.83 4.22 3.67
CA GLN A 168 -17.30 5.31 2.82
C GLN A 168 -16.82 5.11 1.39
N VAL A 169 -17.63 5.55 0.44
CA VAL A 169 -17.28 5.63 -0.99
C VAL A 169 -17.54 7.06 -1.45
N ILE A 170 -16.54 7.65 -2.11
CA ILE A 170 -16.64 8.96 -2.75
C ILE A 170 -16.81 8.73 -4.25
N ILE A 171 -17.93 9.20 -4.79
CA ILE A 171 -18.34 8.94 -6.17
C ILE A 171 -18.44 10.27 -6.89
N TYR A 172 -17.63 10.43 -7.94
CA TYR A 172 -17.75 11.56 -8.86
C TYR A 172 -18.99 11.38 -9.76
N PRO A 173 -19.57 12.47 -10.31
CA PRO A 173 -20.68 12.37 -11.24
C PRO A 173 -20.40 11.37 -12.37
N THR A 174 -21.33 10.44 -12.57
CA THR A 174 -21.20 9.32 -13.52
C THR A 174 -22.58 8.82 -13.93
N LYS A 175 -22.66 8.22 -15.12
CA LYS A 175 -23.86 7.52 -15.61
C LYS A 175 -23.87 6.03 -15.24
N ASP A 176 -22.76 5.50 -14.74
CA ASP A 176 -22.55 4.07 -14.47
C ASP A 176 -23.17 3.63 -13.12
N THR A 177 -24.36 4.14 -12.80
CA THR A 177 -25.04 3.88 -11.52
C THR A 177 -25.49 2.43 -11.37
N ASP A 178 -25.83 1.77 -12.47
CA ASP A 178 -26.21 0.36 -12.46
C ASP A 178 -25.03 -0.53 -12.06
N GLU A 179 -23.83 -0.24 -12.59
CA GLU A 179 -22.62 -0.97 -12.22
C GLU A 179 -22.21 -0.72 -10.76
N LEU A 180 -22.40 0.50 -10.25
CA LEU A 180 -22.22 0.83 -8.83
C LEU A 180 -23.12 -0.04 -7.95
N MET A 181 -24.41 -0.13 -8.28
CA MET A 181 -25.37 -0.95 -7.55
C MET A 181 -25.04 -2.45 -7.63
N GLU A 182 -24.66 -2.95 -8.81
CA GLU A 182 -24.21 -4.34 -8.99
C GLU A 182 -22.98 -4.66 -8.13
N CYS A 183 -22.04 -3.72 -7.99
CA CYS A 183 -20.85 -3.86 -7.15
C CYS A 183 -21.12 -3.70 -5.65
N GLY A 184 -22.37 -3.44 -5.24
CA GLY A 184 -22.76 -3.34 -3.84
C GLY A 184 -22.76 -1.92 -3.26
N VAL A 185 -22.80 -0.89 -4.10
CA VAL A 185 -23.03 0.50 -3.67
C VAL A 185 -24.54 0.80 -3.76
N PRO A 186 -25.29 0.82 -2.64
CA PRO A 186 -26.72 1.09 -2.68
C PRO A 186 -26.96 2.58 -3.00
N LEU A 187 -27.74 2.85 -4.05
CA LEU A 187 -28.09 4.22 -4.46
C LEU A 187 -29.60 4.44 -4.40
N SER A 188 -30.03 5.60 -3.89
CA SER A 188 -31.43 6.07 -4.01
C SER A 188 -31.66 6.77 -5.34
N ASP A 189 -32.93 6.95 -5.72
CA ASP A 189 -33.29 7.73 -6.94
C ASP A 189 -32.73 9.15 -6.92
N SER A 190 -32.68 9.79 -5.75
CA SER A 190 -32.08 11.12 -5.59
C SER A 190 -30.56 11.12 -5.78
N GLU A 191 -29.86 10.08 -5.31
CA GLU A 191 -28.43 9.90 -5.50
C GLU A 191 -28.09 9.59 -6.96
N ILE A 192 -28.90 8.75 -7.62
CA ILE A 192 -28.78 8.47 -9.06
C ILE A 192 -28.98 9.76 -9.86
N ASN A 193 -30.05 10.51 -9.57
CA ASN A 193 -30.33 11.77 -10.24
C ASN A 193 -29.20 12.80 -10.02
N PHE A 194 -28.61 12.85 -8.83
CA PHE A 194 -27.44 13.68 -8.55
C PHE A 194 -26.24 13.25 -9.40
N LEU A 195 -25.90 11.96 -9.42
CA LEU A 195 -24.74 11.45 -10.16
C LEU A 195 -24.86 11.66 -11.67
N HIS A 196 -26.08 11.55 -12.23
CA HIS A 196 -26.33 11.69 -13.67
C HIS A 196 -26.34 13.14 -14.16
N ASN A 197 -26.84 14.06 -13.34
CA ASN A 197 -27.13 15.43 -13.78
C ASN A 197 -26.15 16.48 -13.24
N THR A 198 -25.27 16.12 -12.32
CA THR A 198 -24.23 17.03 -11.82
C THR A 198 -23.09 17.14 -12.84
N ASP A 199 -22.75 18.36 -13.23
CA ASP A 199 -21.60 18.62 -14.11
C ASP A 199 -20.29 18.27 -13.39
N MET A 200 -19.36 17.58 -14.06
CA MET A 200 -18.06 17.23 -13.47
C MET A 200 -17.26 18.46 -13.01
N ARG A 201 -17.47 19.63 -13.64
CA ARG A 201 -16.83 20.90 -13.29
C ARG A 201 -17.45 21.57 -12.07
N ALA A 202 -18.62 21.11 -11.61
CA ALA A 202 -19.26 21.64 -10.41
C ALA A 202 -18.45 21.34 -9.13
N ARG A 203 -17.45 20.45 -9.19
CA ARG A 203 -16.62 20.01 -8.05
C ARG A 203 -17.44 19.47 -6.89
N GLN A 204 -18.55 18.81 -7.22
CA GLN A 204 -19.41 18.12 -6.27
C GLN A 204 -19.21 16.63 -6.41
N VAL A 205 -19.26 15.92 -5.29
CA VAL A 205 -19.14 14.46 -5.22
C VAL A 205 -20.21 13.92 -4.30
N LEU A 206 -20.66 12.69 -4.57
CA LEU A 206 -21.50 11.95 -3.64
C LEU A 206 -20.59 11.26 -2.63
N VAL A 207 -20.82 11.51 -1.35
CA VAL A 207 -20.18 10.76 -0.27
C VAL A 207 -21.21 9.79 0.30
N LYS A 208 -21.01 8.50 0.08
CA LYS A 208 -21.91 7.43 0.50
C LYS A 208 -21.30 6.65 1.67
N ASN A 209 -22.06 6.49 2.75
CA ASN A 209 -21.74 5.50 3.79
C ASN A 209 -22.26 4.13 3.36
N ILE A 210 -21.42 3.10 3.48
CA ILE A 210 -21.77 1.71 3.10
C ILE A 210 -22.26 0.90 4.30
N VAL A 211 -21.90 1.33 5.51
CA VAL A 211 -22.27 0.72 6.81
C VAL A 211 -23.61 1.25 7.30
#